data_AF-A0A8T0DHW4-F1
#
_entry.id   AF-A0A8T0DHW4-F1
#
_cell.length_a   1.000
_cell.length_b   1.000
_cell.length_c   1.000
_cell.angle_alpha   90.00
_cell.angle_beta   90.00
_cell.angle_gamma   90.00
#
_symmetry.space_group_name_H-M   'P 1'
#
loop_
_entity.id
_entity.type
_entity.pdbx_description
1 polymer ?
#
loop_
_entity_poly.entity_id
_entity_poly.type
_entity_poly.pdbx_seq_one_letter_code
_entity_poly.pdbx_strand_id
1 'polypeptide(L)'
;MLTVLALCFRITSKRVNPNQSIVRMNREEAGVLFSQFSEDSELLESLDTLATQFDQHWWVHAQPHLAIERVIGVLRQTNALIDRHKPWRPNVSSVEPEHVISLAAESLRLAGLLLQPVVPNLATRLLQRLGLEETNEEPKLQLQNKYFWALGEDHGPLLTRLV
;
A
#
# COMPACT_ATOMS: atom_id res chain seq x y z
N MET A 1 -3.19 -13.54 -4.09
CA MET A 1 -2.82 -13.70 -2.66
C MET A 1 -1.31 -13.62 -2.43
N LEU A 2 -0.49 -14.45 -3.10
CA LEU A 2 0.98 -14.45 -2.93
C LEU A 2 1.63 -13.08 -3.24
N THR A 3 1.14 -12.35 -4.26
CA THR A 3 1.66 -11.03 -4.63
C THR A 3 1.41 -9.95 -3.57
N VAL A 4 0.28 -10.03 -2.87
CA VAL A 4 -0.13 -9.02 -1.87
C VAL A 4 0.76 -9.09 -0.63
N LEU A 5 0.99 -10.31 -0.13
CA LEU A 5 1.86 -10.55 1.02
C LEU A 5 3.33 -10.28 0.67
N ALA A 6 3.78 -10.66 -0.53
CA ALA A 6 5.13 -10.37 -1.01
C ALA A 6 5.38 -8.86 -1.11
N LEU A 7 4.40 -8.10 -1.63
CA LEU A 7 4.49 -6.65 -1.73
C LEU A 7 4.57 -5.99 -0.35
N CYS A 8 3.69 -6.39 0.57
CA CYS A 8 3.70 -5.91 1.95
C CYS A 8 5.04 -6.19 2.64
N PHE A 9 5.60 -7.39 2.49
CA PHE A 9 6.91 -7.72 3.06
C PHE A 9 8.06 -6.92 2.43
N ARG A 10 7.93 -6.57 1.15
CA ARG A 10 8.94 -5.81 0.41
C ARG A 10 8.97 -4.34 0.83
N ILE A 11 7.81 -3.71 1.03
CA ILE A 11 7.73 -2.31 1.50
C ILE A 11 8.05 -2.14 2.98
N THR A 12 7.79 -3.17 3.80
CA THR A 12 8.07 -3.15 5.25
C THR A 12 9.47 -3.63 5.60
N SER A 13 10.23 -4.16 4.64
CA SER A 13 11.60 -4.59 4.89
C SER A 13 12.49 -3.40 5.26
N LYS A 14 13.30 -3.54 6.32
CA LYS A 14 14.33 -2.56 6.75
C LYS A 14 15.33 -2.18 5.64
N ARG A 15 15.44 -3.01 4.60
CA ARG A 15 16.28 -2.75 3.43
C ARG A 15 15.69 -1.70 2.47
N VAL A 16 14.36 -1.59 2.43
CA VAL A 16 13.63 -0.65 1.56
C VAL A 16 13.17 0.55 2.38
N ASN A 17 12.68 0.33 3.61
CA ASN A 17 12.31 1.37 4.54
C ASN A 17 13.15 1.29 5.84
N PRO A 18 14.36 1.89 5.88
CA PRO A 18 15.24 1.85 7.04
C PRO A 18 14.61 2.48 8.29
N ASN A 19 13.84 3.56 8.09
CA ASN A 19 13.25 4.34 9.17
C ASN A 19 11.90 3.79 9.65
N GLN A 20 11.36 2.75 8.99
CA GLN A 20 10.04 2.18 9.28
C GLN A 20 8.93 3.24 9.41
N SER A 21 9.09 4.33 8.67
CA SER A 21 8.17 5.46 8.67
C SER A 21 7.61 5.63 7.27
N ILE A 22 6.33 5.96 7.17
CA ILE A 22 5.69 6.23 5.88
C ILE A 22 5.29 7.70 5.84
N VAL A 23 5.77 8.40 4.81
CA VAL A 23 5.41 9.79 4.52
C VAL A 23 3.93 9.84 4.14
N ARG A 24 3.19 10.83 4.65
CA ARG A 24 1.86 11.18 4.12
C ARG A 24 2.05 12.06 2.90
N MET A 25 1.50 11.62 1.77
CA MET A 25 1.55 12.34 0.50
C MET A 25 0.14 12.72 0.07
N ASN A 26 -0.06 13.95 -0.39
CA ASN A 26 -1.33 14.38 -0.98
C ASN A 26 -1.44 13.91 -2.44
N ARG A 27 -2.68 13.76 -2.96
CA ARG A 27 -2.94 13.35 -4.35
C ARG A 27 -2.35 14.30 -5.39
N GLU A 28 -2.37 15.60 -5.09
CA GLU A 28 -1.80 16.65 -5.94
C GLU A 28 -0.28 16.54 -6.01
N GLU A 29 0.37 16.35 -4.85
CA GLU A 29 1.82 16.12 -4.75
C GLU A 29 2.22 14.84 -5.48
N ALA A 30 1.44 13.77 -5.33
CA ALA A 30 1.64 12.51 -6.04
C ALA A 30 1.59 12.70 -7.56
N GLY A 31 0.63 13.48 -8.06
CA GLY A 31 0.49 13.76 -9.49
C GLY A 31 1.72 14.48 -10.07
N VAL A 32 2.32 15.40 -9.30
CA VAL A 32 3.55 16.10 -9.72
C VAL A 32 4.75 15.16 -9.68
N LEU A 33 4.92 14.41 -8.59
CA LEU A 33 6.07 13.53 -8.37
C LEU A 33 6.12 12.35 -9.35
N PHE A 34 4.96 11.79 -9.68
CA PHE A 34 4.81 10.60 -10.53
C PHE A 34 4.38 10.93 -11.97
N SER A 35 4.65 12.17 -12.42
CA SER A 35 4.32 12.63 -13.78
C SER A 35 5.23 12.09 -14.88
N GLN A 36 6.37 11.49 -14.52
CA GLN A 36 7.40 11.08 -15.48
C GLN A 36 7.07 9.81 -16.26
N PHE A 37 6.37 8.87 -15.64
CA PHE A 37 5.99 7.61 -16.27
C PHE A 37 4.46 7.55 -16.43
N SER A 38 3.99 7.18 -17.61
CA SER A 38 2.55 7.05 -17.89
C SER A 38 1.91 6.01 -16.98
N GLU A 39 2.62 4.93 -16.66
CA GLU A 39 2.08 3.85 -15.84
C GLU A 39 1.91 4.23 -14.36
N ASP A 40 2.67 5.21 -13.86
CA ASP A 40 2.46 5.71 -12.49
C ASP A 40 1.22 6.59 -12.43
N SER A 41 0.96 7.35 -13.50
CA SER A 41 -0.27 8.13 -13.65
C SER A 41 -1.48 7.21 -13.80
N GLU A 42 -1.37 6.12 -14.55
CA GLU A 42 -2.40 5.08 -14.65
C GLU A 42 -2.68 4.40 -13.30
N LEU A 43 -1.65 4.13 -12.49
CA LEU A 43 -1.82 3.60 -11.14
C LEU A 43 -2.61 4.59 -10.27
N LEU A 44 -2.27 5.88 -10.33
CA LEU A 44 -2.96 6.91 -9.56
C LEU A 44 -4.44 7.03 -9.96
N GLU A 45 -4.75 7.02 -11.26
CA GLU A 45 -6.13 7.01 -11.75
C GLU A 45 -6.87 5.73 -11.35
N SER A 46 -6.18 4.59 -11.40
CA SER A 46 -6.72 3.30 -10.95
C SER A 46 -7.06 3.34 -9.46
N LEU A 47 -6.24 3.98 -8.62
CA LEU A 47 -6.51 4.17 -7.20
C LEU A 47 -7.70 5.10 -6.95
N ASP A 48 -7.79 6.21 -7.69
CA ASP A 48 -8.88 7.18 -7.57
C ASP A 48 -10.25 6.55 -7.90
N THR A 49 -10.28 5.64 -8.87
CA THR A 49 -11.52 4.99 -9.34
C THR A 49 -11.81 3.65 -8.68
N LEU A 50 -10.85 3.08 -7.93
CA LEU A 50 -10.91 1.70 -7.41
C LEU A 50 -12.15 1.45 -6.56
N ALA A 51 -12.44 2.33 -5.60
CA ALA A 51 -13.58 2.16 -4.68
C ALA A 51 -14.91 2.18 -5.44
N THR A 52 -15.08 3.16 -6.33
CA THR A 52 -16.29 3.27 -7.16
C THR A 52 -16.49 2.05 -8.06
N GLN A 53 -15.43 1.58 -8.72
CA GLN A 53 -15.50 0.37 -9.57
C GLN A 53 -15.76 -0.88 -8.74
N PHE A 54 -15.17 -0.98 -7.55
CA PHE A 54 -15.41 -2.09 -6.62
C PHE A 54 -16.89 -2.13 -6.24
N ASP A 55 -17.47 -1.01 -5.80
CA ASP A 55 -18.87 -0.94 -5.40
C ASP A 55 -19.83 -1.21 -6.56
N GLN A 56 -19.52 -0.72 -7.77
CA GLN A 56 -20.30 -1.05 -8.97
C GLN A 56 -20.32 -2.55 -9.24
N HIS A 57 -19.15 -3.20 -9.27
CA HIS A 57 -19.08 -4.64 -9.51
C HIS A 57 -19.70 -5.45 -8.37
N TRP A 58 -19.48 -5.05 -7.12
CA TRP A 58 -19.90 -5.80 -5.95
C TRP A 58 -21.41 -5.66 -5.68
N TRP A 59 -21.90 -4.42 -5.56
CA TRP A 59 -23.28 -4.14 -5.14
C TRP A 59 -24.26 -4.02 -6.29
N VAL A 60 -23.86 -3.38 -7.40
CA VAL A 60 -24.79 -3.12 -8.52
C VAL A 60 -24.89 -4.32 -9.45
N HIS A 61 -23.75 -4.90 -9.83
CA HIS A 61 -23.71 -6.00 -10.80
C HIS A 61 -23.67 -7.39 -10.16
N ALA A 62 -23.52 -7.50 -8.84
CA ALA A 62 -23.37 -8.77 -8.12
C ALA A 62 -22.25 -9.67 -8.70
N GLN A 63 -21.14 -9.06 -9.11
CA GLN A 63 -19.96 -9.68 -9.72
C GLN A 63 -18.73 -9.51 -8.82
N PRO A 64 -18.67 -10.20 -7.67
CA PRO A 64 -17.58 -10.04 -6.69
C PRO A 64 -16.21 -10.43 -7.25
N HIS A 65 -16.17 -11.37 -8.20
CA HIS A 65 -14.92 -11.79 -8.85
C HIS A 65 -14.25 -10.66 -9.62
N LEU A 66 -15.02 -9.80 -10.31
CA LEU A 66 -14.48 -8.63 -11.03
C LEU A 66 -14.03 -7.54 -10.06
N ALA A 67 -14.78 -7.32 -8.97
CA ALA A 67 -14.38 -6.38 -7.93
C ALA A 67 -13.02 -6.77 -7.32
N ILE A 68 -12.84 -8.06 -7.01
CA ILE A 68 -11.56 -8.60 -6.52
C ILE A 68 -10.46 -8.49 -7.57
N GLU A 69 -10.77 -8.77 -8.84
CA GLU A 69 -9.81 -8.67 -9.94
C GLU A 69 -9.27 -7.25 -10.09
N ARG A 70 -10.13 -6.22 -9.94
CA ARG A 70 -9.71 -4.81 -9.93
C ARG A 70 -8.71 -4.51 -8.82
N VAL A 71 -8.99 -4.96 -7.59
CA VAL A 71 -8.08 -4.78 -6.46
C VAL A 71 -6.74 -5.49 -6.70
N ILE A 72 -6.77 -6.71 -7.24
CA ILE A 72 -5.55 -7.44 -7.59
C ILE A 72 -4.77 -6.72 -8.70
N GLY A 73 -5.46 -6.12 -9.67
CA GLY A 73 -4.89 -5.31 -10.74
C GLY A 73 -4.07 -4.13 -10.20
N VAL A 74 -4.66 -3.36 -9.28
CA VAL A 74 -3.96 -2.26 -8.60
C VAL A 74 -2.71 -2.76 -7.87
N LEU A 75 -2.81 -3.86 -7.13
CA LEU A 75 -1.65 -4.42 -6.41
C LEU A 75 -0.52 -4.88 -7.36
N ARG A 76 -0.86 -5.33 -8.57
CA ARG A 76 0.14 -5.65 -9.61
C ARG A 76 0.80 -4.38 -10.14
N GLN A 77 0.04 -3.32 -10.40
CA GLN A 77 0.58 -2.02 -10.80
C GLN A 77 1.49 -1.45 -9.71
N THR A 78 1.10 -1.56 -8.43
CA THR A 78 1.95 -1.15 -7.30
C THR A 78 3.24 -1.96 -7.21
N ASN A 79 3.21 -3.27 -7.48
CA ASN A 79 4.45 -4.04 -7.53
C ASN A 79 5.35 -3.59 -8.68
N ALA A 80 4.77 -3.29 -9.85
CA ALA A 80 5.51 -2.76 -10.99
C ALA A 80 6.12 -1.38 -10.69
N LEU A 81 5.42 -0.50 -9.95
CA LEU A 81 5.94 0.78 -9.45
C LEU A 81 7.23 0.55 -8.64
N ILE A 82 7.21 -0.34 -7.65
CA ILE A 82 8.38 -0.63 -6.83
C ILE A 82 9.54 -1.19 -7.67
N ASP A 83 9.24 -2.05 -8.64
CA ASP A 83 10.25 -2.61 -9.55
C ASP A 83 10.84 -1.57 -10.52
N ARG A 84 10.05 -0.56 -10.91
CA ARG A 84 10.46 0.56 -11.77
C ARG A 84 11.38 1.53 -11.02
N HIS A 85 10.93 2.02 -9.86
CA HIS A 85 11.66 3.03 -9.09
C HIS A 85 12.81 2.45 -8.25
N LYS A 86 12.79 1.14 -7.95
CA LYS A 86 13.83 0.42 -7.19
C LYS A 86 14.30 1.18 -5.95
N PRO A 87 13.43 1.47 -4.97
CA PRO A 87 13.72 2.33 -3.82
C PRO A 87 14.94 1.90 -2.98
N TRP A 88 15.38 0.64 -3.07
CA TRP A 88 16.60 0.14 -2.43
C TRP A 88 17.91 0.53 -3.14
N ARG A 89 17.86 1.21 -4.29
CA ARG A 89 19.04 1.68 -5.03
C ARG A 89 19.02 3.21 -5.09
N PRO A 90 19.86 3.90 -4.28
CA PRO A 90 20.00 5.34 -4.43
C PRO A 90 20.47 5.66 -5.86
N ASN A 91 19.91 6.71 -6.46
CA ASN A 91 20.20 7.23 -7.83
C ASN A 91 19.53 6.53 -9.02
N VAL A 92 18.56 5.62 -8.82
CA VAL A 92 17.85 4.99 -9.96
C VAL A 92 16.62 5.78 -10.39
N SER A 93 15.96 6.48 -9.47
CA SER A 93 14.79 7.29 -9.74
C SER A 93 15.00 8.72 -9.26
N SER A 94 14.36 9.68 -9.93
CA SER A 94 14.26 11.06 -9.46
C SER A 94 13.26 11.22 -8.30
N VAL A 95 12.42 10.21 -8.06
CA VAL A 95 11.49 10.18 -6.95
C VAL A 95 12.19 9.58 -5.74
N GLU A 96 12.18 10.30 -4.63
CA GLU A 96 12.74 9.81 -3.38
C GLU A 96 12.07 8.49 -2.97
N PRO A 97 12.83 7.53 -2.43
CA PRO A 97 12.32 6.20 -2.09
C PRO A 97 11.15 6.26 -1.10
N GLU A 98 11.13 7.26 -0.24
CA GLU A 98 10.07 7.50 0.76
C GLU A 98 8.71 7.76 0.10
N HIS A 99 8.65 8.51 -1.00
CA HIS A 99 7.41 8.78 -1.73
C HIS A 99 6.92 7.53 -2.48
N VAL A 100 7.83 6.73 -3.04
CA VAL A 100 7.50 5.45 -3.69
C VAL A 100 6.88 4.49 -2.66
N ILE A 101 7.48 4.41 -1.48
CA ILE A 101 6.98 3.59 -0.37
C ILE A 101 5.62 4.11 0.13
N SER A 102 5.45 5.43 0.20
CA SER A 102 4.18 6.07 0.55
C SER A 102 3.05 5.67 -0.39
N LEU A 103 3.25 5.83 -1.71
CA LEU A 103 2.24 5.46 -2.70
C LEU A 103 1.92 3.95 -2.66
N ALA A 104 2.95 3.11 -2.46
CA ALA A 104 2.76 1.69 -2.33
C ALA A 104 1.98 1.29 -1.06
N ALA A 105 2.28 1.94 0.07
CA ALA A 105 1.56 1.73 1.31
C ALA A 105 0.10 2.17 1.20
N GLU A 106 -0.17 3.29 0.55
CA GLU A 106 -1.54 3.78 0.33
C GLU A 106 -2.34 2.85 -0.59
N SER A 107 -1.70 2.31 -1.63
CA SER A 107 -2.30 1.29 -2.49
C SER A 107 -2.67 0.02 -1.71
N LEU A 108 -1.77 -0.44 -0.82
CA LEU A 108 -2.00 -1.60 0.04
C LEU A 108 -3.08 -1.34 1.09
N ARG A 109 -3.16 -0.12 1.63
CA ARG A 109 -4.21 0.30 2.56
C ARG A 109 -5.59 0.20 1.92
N LEU A 110 -5.77 0.79 0.74
CA LEU A 110 -7.03 0.74 0.01
C LEU A 110 -7.41 -0.69 -0.36
N ALA A 111 -6.45 -1.49 -0.84
CA ALA A 111 -6.68 -2.90 -1.12
C ALA A 111 -7.07 -3.69 0.14
N GLY A 112 -6.42 -3.42 1.28
CA GLY A 112 -6.74 -4.04 2.57
C GLY A 112 -8.17 -3.77 3.00
N LEU A 113 -8.62 -2.50 2.91
CA LEU A 113 -9.99 -2.10 3.25
C LEU A 113 -11.03 -2.81 2.35
N LEU A 114 -10.81 -2.82 1.04
CA LEU A 114 -11.74 -3.43 0.08
C LEU A 114 -11.77 -4.96 0.14
N LEU A 115 -10.69 -5.60 0.61
CA LEU A 115 -10.61 -7.04 0.76
C LEU A 115 -11.15 -7.55 2.11
N GLN A 116 -11.51 -6.68 3.06
CA GLN A 116 -12.13 -7.10 4.33
C GLN A 116 -13.33 -8.05 4.17
N PRO A 117 -14.33 -7.80 3.29
CA PRO A 117 -15.47 -8.70 3.13
C PRO A 117 -15.09 -10.07 2.52
N VAL A 118 -13.94 -10.17 1.86
CA VAL A 118 -13.51 -11.40 1.16
C VAL A 118 -12.54 -12.21 2.03
N VAL A 119 -11.57 -11.53 2.65
CA VAL A 119 -10.46 -12.15 3.39
C VAL A 119 -10.18 -11.37 4.69
N PRO A 120 -11.13 -11.35 5.64
CA PRO A 120 -11.09 -10.44 6.80
C PRO A 120 -9.82 -10.61 7.62
N ASN A 121 -9.43 -11.85 7.94
CA ASN A 121 -8.23 -12.11 8.76
C ASN A 121 -6.93 -11.61 8.11
N LEU A 122 -6.79 -11.71 6.78
CA LEU A 122 -5.58 -11.22 6.10
C LEU A 122 -5.61 -9.71 5.92
N ALA A 123 -6.78 -9.13 5.63
CA ALA A 123 -6.98 -7.69 5.52
C ALA A 123 -6.66 -6.97 6.84
N THR A 124 -7.23 -7.44 7.96
CA THR A 124 -6.97 -6.94 9.31
C THR A 124 -5.48 -7.00 9.64
N ARG A 125 -4.82 -8.16 9.43
CA ARG A 125 -3.37 -8.29 9.68
C ARG A 125 -2.51 -7.35 8.82
N LEU A 126 -2.90 -7.14 7.57
CA LEU A 126 -2.23 -6.20 6.67
C LEU A 126 -2.36 -4.77 7.18
N LEU A 127 -3.58 -4.35 7.55
CA LEU A 127 -3.87 -3.01 8.07
C LEU A 127 -3.20 -2.76 9.43
N GLN A 128 -3.14 -3.76 10.31
CA GLN A 128 -2.39 -3.72 11.57
C GLN A 128 -0.89 -3.52 11.34
N ARG A 129 -0.31 -4.24 10.37
CA ARG A 129 1.11 -4.04 10.00
C ARG A 129 1.36 -2.69 9.37
N LEU A 130 0.36 -2.15 8.66
CA LEU A 130 0.35 -0.76 8.23
C LEU A 130 -0.04 0.20 9.37
N GLY A 131 0.02 -0.16 10.65
CA GLY A 131 -0.17 0.78 11.76
C GLY A 131 -1.50 1.53 11.79
N LEU A 132 -2.52 1.05 11.07
CA LEU A 132 -3.81 1.74 10.89
C LEU A 132 -4.93 1.19 11.77
N GLU A 133 -4.77 -0.01 12.34
CA GLU A 133 -5.67 -0.52 13.37
C GLU A 133 -5.04 -0.31 14.73
N GLU A 134 -5.56 0.68 15.44
CA GLU A 134 -5.25 0.95 16.83
C GLU A 134 -5.67 -0.25 17.70
N THR A 135 -4.70 -0.90 18.33
CA THR A 135 -4.98 -1.73 19.50
C THR A 135 -5.27 -0.78 20.65
N ASN A 136 -6.51 -0.28 20.80
CA ASN A 136 -7.11 0.38 21.99
C ASN A 136 -6.27 1.32 22.90
N GLU A 137 -5.07 1.70 22.51
CA GLU A 137 -4.15 2.54 23.24
C GLU A 137 -3.96 3.79 22.39
N GLU A 138 -4.59 4.87 22.86
CA GLU A 138 -4.54 6.19 22.26
C GLU A 138 -3.13 6.50 21.75
N PRO A 139 -2.95 6.79 20.45
CA PRO A 139 -1.65 7.19 19.96
C PRO A 139 -1.33 8.53 20.61
N LYS A 140 -0.33 8.54 21.51
CA LYS A 140 0.32 9.77 21.98
C LYS A 140 0.91 10.48 20.76
N LEU A 141 0.10 11.31 20.13
CA LEU A 141 0.46 12.19 19.02
C LEU A 141 1.57 13.13 19.48
N GLN A 142 2.82 12.69 19.30
CA GLN A 142 3.96 13.57 19.33
C GLN A 142 3.87 14.46 18.08
N LEU A 143 3.34 15.67 18.28
CA LEU A 143 3.00 16.68 17.27
C LEU A 143 4.11 17.08 16.28
N GLN A 144 5.33 16.55 16.42
CA GLN A 144 6.44 16.82 15.49
C GLN A 144 6.41 15.93 14.23
N ASN A 145 5.70 14.79 14.27
CA ASN A 145 5.62 13.81 13.16
C ASN A 145 4.30 13.89 12.38
N LYS A 146 3.76 15.07 12.10
CA LYS A 146 2.46 15.19 11.39
C LYS A 146 2.50 14.62 9.95
N TYR A 147 3.70 14.46 9.40
CA TYR A 147 3.96 13.98 8.04
C TYR A 147 4.35 12.50 7.97
N PHE A 148 4.56 11.82 9.11
CA PHE A 148 5.03 10.45 9.15
C PHE A 148 4.20 9.63 10.12
N TRP A 149 3.78 8.43 9.72
CA TRP A 149 3.24 7.46 10.66
C TRP A 149 4.22 6.28 10.80
N ALA A 150 4.39 5.81 12.04
CA ALA A 150 5.32 4.73 12.37
C ALA A 150 4.65 3.39 12.10
N LEU A 151 5.31 2.52 11.34
CA LEU A 151 4.99 1.10 11.29
C LEU A 151 5.40 0.54 12.66
N GLY A 152 4.46 -0.07 13.40
CA GLY A 152 4.71 -0.61 14.75
C GLY A 152 5.86 -1.62 14.84
N GLU A 153 6.09 -2.22 16.01
CA GLU A 153 7.23 -3.12 16.22
C GLU A 153 7.28 -4.28 15.20
N ASP A 154 8.46 -4.48 14.58
CA ASP A 154 8.66 -5.54 13.59
C ASP A 154 8.82 -6.91 14.27
N HIS A 155 7.71 -7.66 14.36
CA HIS A 155 7.69 -9.02 14.92
C HIS A 155 8.22 -10.12 13.97
N GLY A 156 8.99 -9.78 12.92
CA GLY A 156 9.59 -10.75 12.01
C GLY A 156 8.64 -11.28 10.91
N PRO A 157 9.08 -12.30 10.13
CA PRO A 157 8.36 -12.77 8.94
C PRO A 157 7.01 -13.41 9.32
N LEU A 158 5.93 -12.87 8.73
CA LEU A 158 4.53 -13.26 8.99
C LEU A 158 4.16 -14.70 8.59
N LEU A 159 5.00 -15.34 7.78
CA LEU A 159 4.83 -16.72 7.37
C LEU A 159 6.01 -17.51 7.93
N THR A 160 5.78 -18.32 8.96
CA THR A 160 6.59 -19.52 9.16
C THR A 160 6.58 -20.27 7.84
N ARG A 161 7.75 -20.54 7.25
CA ARG A 161 7.87 -21.34 6.04
C ARG A 161 7.07 -22.62 6.30
N LEU A 162 6.01 -22.82 5.52
CA LEU A 162 5.36 -24.12 5.45
C LEU A 162 6.46 -25.09 4.99
N VAL A 163 6.87 -25.98 5.90
CA VAL A 163 7.64 -27.18 5.55
C VAL A 163 6.64 -28.22 5.09
#